data_AF-A0AAN8J2P5-F1
#
_entry.id   AF-A0AAN8J2P5-F1
#
_cell.length_a   1.000
_cell.length_b   1.000
_cell.length_c   1.000
_cell.angle_alpha   90.00
_cell.angle_beta   90.00
_cell.angle_gamma   90.00
#
_symmetry.space_group_name_H-M   'P 1'
#
loop_
_entity.id
_entity.type
_entity.pdbx_description
1 polymer ?
#
loop_
_entity_poly.entity_id
_entity_poly.type
_entity_poly.pdbx_seq_one_letter_code
_entity_poly.pdbx_strand_id
1 'polypeptide(L)'
;MVAYSSLVVLTPIKQSPTHNIVVIHREQGLDGDKLLHVAGGPHTGIIINKLCKHVPGDCSNHVELSFSVWLSDGSNRKQEKRSLKFTLRNDVELQHGRSVVHTFFKQLMSGFPKDYVSFMMRILKQMQHEFAEIQRVDIEFKLLSEEEQVAIPDAAQYDSGSEVEEVTVGHIQELLEHAFPNGLSVPVMAEAL
;
A
#
# COMPACT_ATOMS: atom_id res chain seq x y z
N MET A 1 -22.71 -25.69 -8.43
CA MET A 1 -21.77 -25.57 -7.30
C MET A 1 -21.37 -24.11 -7.23
N VAL A 2 -21.93 -23.35 -6.29
CA VAL A 2 -21.68 -21.91 -6.20
C VAL A 2 -20.28 -21.74 -5.61
N ALA A 3 -19.34 -21.20 -6.40
CA ALA A 3 -18.05 -20.81 -5.88
C ALA A 3 -18.31 -19.77 -4.77
N TYR A 4 -17.90 -20.06 -3.54
CA TYR A 4 -17.92 -19.06 -2.49
C TYR A 4 -16.93 -17.96 -2.93
N SER A 5 -17.47 -16.85 -3.46
CA SER A 5 -16.67 -15.65 -3.68
C SER A 5 -16.08 -15.25 -2.33
N SER A 6 -14.75 -15.27 -2.22
CA SER A 6 -14.05 -14.91 -0.99
C SER A 6 -14.56 -13.57 -0.47
N LEU A 7 -14.98 -13.52 0.78
CA LEU A 7 -15.41 -12.29 1.43
C LEU A 7 -14.21 -11.38 1.62
N VAL A 8 -14.41 -10.07 1.53
CA VAL A 8 -13.39 -9.07 1.85
C VAL A 8 -13.73 -8.46 3.21
N VAL A 9 -12.85 -8.66 4.17
CA VAL A 9 -13.06 -8.31 5.57
C VAL A 9 -12.19 -7.13 5.95
N LEU A 10 -12.81 -6.05 6.44
CA LEU A 10 -12.14 -4.92 7.06
C LEU A 10 -12.18 -5.07 8.58
N THR A 11 -11.01 -5.07 9.20
CA THR A 11 -10.88 -5.08 10.66
C THR A 11 -10.05 -3.88 11.13
N PRO A 12 -10.63 -2.91 11.86
CA PRO A 12 -9.84 -1.88 12.49
C PRO A 12 -9.04 -2.49 13.64
N ILE A 13 -7.74 -2.19 13.70
CA ILE A 13 -6.82 -2.70 14.73
C ILE A 13 -6.53 -1.63 15.79
N LYS A 14 -6.31 -0.40 15.31
CA LYS A 14 -6.02 0.75 16.15
C LYS A 14 -6.80 1.94 15.65
N GLN A 15 -7.42 2.65 16.58
CA GLN A 15 -8.11 3.91 16.31
C GLN A 15 -7.66 4.95 17.32
N SER A 16 -7.09 6.06 16.82
CA SER A 16 -6.70 7.20 17.64
C SER A 16 -6.69 8.49 16.79
N PRO A 17 -6.66 9.68 17.42
CA PRO A 17 -6.67 10.94 16.68
C PRO A 17 -5.49 11.13 15.71
N THR A 18 -4.37 10.44 15.92
CA THR A 18 -3.12 10.65 15.16
C THR A 18 -2.55 9.40 14.52
N HIS A 19 -3.04 8.21 14.89
CA HIS A 19 -2.51 6.94 14.41
C HIS A 19 -3.60 5.88 14.35
N ASN A 20 -3.95 5.44 13.14
CA ASN A 20 -4.95 4.42 12.88
C ASN A 20 -4.34 3.25 12.10
N ILE A 21 -4.75 2.03 12.41
CA ILE A 21 -4.34 0.82 11.70
C ILE A 21 -5.60 0.04 11.31
N VAL A 22 -5.69 -0.32 10.04
CA VAL A 22 -6.78 -1.15 9.50
C VAL A 22 -6.19 -2.29 8.69
N VAL A 23 -6.75 -3.49 8.85
CA VAL A 23 -6.39 -4.68 8.08
C VAL A 23 -7.55 -5.03 7.16
N ILE A 24 -7.27 -5.17 5.87
CA ILE A 24 -8.23 -5.67 4.88
C ILE A 24 -7.70 -6.99 4.35
N HIS A 25 -8.50 -8.06 4.39
CA HIS A 25 -8.06 -9.38 3.93
C HIS A 25 -9.22 -10.19 3.35
N ARG A 26 -8.89 -11.25 2.61
CA ARG A 26 -9.88 -12.21 2.12
C ARG A 26 -10.11 -13.34 3.11
N GLU A 27 -11.37 -13.70 3.33
CA GLU A 27 -11.74 -14.78 4.23
C GLU A 27 -12.85 -15.65 3.59
N GLN A 28 -12.86 -16.95 3.89
CA GLN A 28 -13.84 -17.90 3.34
C GLN A 28 -15.10 -18.04 4.21
N GLY A 29 -15.17 -17.36 5.35
CA GLY A 29 -16.25 -17.49 6.31
C GLY A 29 -16.53 -16.21 7.07
N LEU A 30 -17.58 -16.26 7.88
CA LEU A 30 -17.97 -15.19 8.79
C LEU A 30 -17.70 -15.62 10.22
N ASP A 31 -16.96 -14.79 10.94
CA ASP A 31 -16.83 -14.90 12.40
C ASP A 31 -17.87 -13.96 13.05
N GLY A 32 -18.96 -14.55 13.53
CA GLY A 32 -20.09 -13.82 14.12
C GLY A 32 -19.71 -13.02 15.38
N ASP A 33 -18.67 -13.44 16.11
CA ASP A 33 -18.25 -12.76 17.34
C ASP A 33 -17.54 -11.44 17.01
N LYS A 34 -16.75 -11.44 15.93
CA LYS A 34 -16.04 -10.27 15.42
C LYS A 34 -16.91 -9.35 14.57
N LEU A 35 -18.01 -9.86 14.02
CA LEU A 35 -18.85 -9.14 13.07
C LEU A 35 -19.46 -7.86 13.67
N LEU A 36 -19.25 -6.73 12.98
CA LEU A 36 -19.96 -5.48 13.24
C LEU A 36 -21.05 -5.24 12.18
N HIS A 37 -20.72 -5.48 10.91
CA HIS A 37 -21.63 -5.21 9.80
C HIS A 37 -21.34 -6.09 8.58
N VAL A 38 -22.41 -6.53 7.90
CA VAL A 38 -22.36 -7.18 6.59
C VAL A 38 -22.93 -6.19 5.58
N ALA A 39 -22.13 -5.79 4.60
CA ALA A 39 -22.56 -4.82 3.60
C ALA A 39 -23.55 -5.46 2.60
N GLY A 40 -24.58 -4.69 2.21
CA GLY A 40 -25.62 -5.12 1.27
C GLY A 40 -25.53 -4.45 -0.10
N GLY A 41 -26.43 -4.84 -1.00
CA GLY A 41 -26.59 -4.24 -2.33
C GLY A 41 -25.29 -4.29 -3.15
N PRO A 42 -24.81 -3.15 -3.70
CA PRO A 42 -23.59 -3.12 -4.50
C PRO A 42 -22.33 -3.47 -3.70
N HIS A 43 -22.38 -3.52 -2.37
CA HIS A 43 -21.26 -3.83 -1.50
C HIS A 43 -21.28 -5.28 -0.96
N THR A 44 -22.24 -6.09 -1.42
CA THR A 44 -22.39 -7.50 -1.00
C THR A 44 -21.08 -8.27 -1.12
N GLY A 45 -20.63 -8.88 -0.02
CA GLY A 45 -19.33 -9.58 0.07
C GLY A 45 -18.25 -8.82 0.83
N ILE A 46 -18.53 -7.57 1.26
CA ILE A 46 -17.70 -6.82 2.19
C ILE A 46 -18.22 -6.99 3.61
N ILE A 47 -17.30 -7.29 4.53
CA ILE A 47 -17.56 -7.48 5.96
C ILE A 47 -16.77 -6.46 6.75
N ILE A 48 -17.39 -5.89 7.78
CA ILE A 48 -16.72 -5.00 8.73
C ILE A 48 -16.76 -5.67 10.10
N ASN A 49 -15.59 -5.86 10.68
CA ASN A 49 -15.43 -6.36 12.04
C ASN A 49 -15.38 -5.22 13.06
N LYS A 50 -15.64 -5.57 14.32
CA LYS A 50 -15.40 -4.73 15.49
C LYS A 50 -13.90 -4.42 15.62
N LEU A 51 -13.58 -3.34 16.32
CA LEU A 51 -12.20 -3.01 16.69
C LEU A 51 -11.54 -4.18 17.43
N CYS A 52 -10.44 -4.69 16.90
CA CYS A 52 -9.70 -5.81 17.46
C CYS A 52 -8.23 -5.44 17.65
N LYS A 53 -7.75 -5.41 18.90
CA LYS A 53 -6.33 -5.07 19.19
C LYS A 53 -5.34 -6.13 18.69
N HIS A 54 -5.83 -7.28 18.24
CA HIS A 54 -5.03 -8.35 17.67
C HIS A 54 -5.09 -8.28 16.15
N VAL A 55 -3.92 -8.33 15.53
CA VAL A 55 -3.76 -8.39 14.08
C VAL A 55 -4.09 -9.82 13.62
N PRO A 56 -5.15 -10.04 12.83
CA PRO A 56 -5.56 -11.40 12.46
C PRO A 56 -4.60 -12.02 11.43
N GLY A 57 -4.20 -13.28 11.64
CA GLY A 57 -3.44 -14.08 10.67
C GLY A 57 -1.93 -13.77 10.61
N ASP A 58 -1.23 -14.44 9.68
CA ASP A 58 0.21 -14.25 9.47
C ASP A 58 0.53 -12.84 8.96
N CYS A 59 1.60 -12.26 9.49
CA CYS A 59 2.06 -10.88 9.23
C CYS A 59 3.12 -10.83 8.13
N SER A 60 3.18 -11.83 7.25
CA SER A 60 4.14 -11.86 6.15
C SER A 60 3.95 -10.64 5.23
N ASN A 61 5.01 -9.88 5.05
CA ASN A 61 5.03 -8.66 4.24
C ASN A 61 5.86 -8.92 2.98
N HIS A 62 5.20 -8.94 1.82
CA HIS A 62 5.86 -9.22 0.54
C HIS A 62 6.24 -7.93 -0.19
N VAL A 63 5.40 -6.90 -0.06
CA VAL A 63 5.59 -5.58 -0.68
C VAL A 63 5.07 -4.51 0.27
N GLU A 64 5.83 -3.44 0.45
CA GLU A 64 5.43 -2.28 1.25
C GLU A 64 5.58 -1.01 0.43
N LEU A 65 4.58 -0.14 0.53
CA LEU A 65 4.56 1.17 -0.12
C LEU A 65 4.13 2.22 0.90
N SER A 66 4.78 3.37 0.90
CA SER A 66 4.40 4.51 1.74
C SER A 66 4.36 5.80 0.94
N PHE A 67 3.42 6.67 1.28
CA PHE A 67 3.32 8.01 0.72
C PHE A 67 2.75 8.97 1.75
N SER A 68 2.99 10.26 1.57
CA SER A 68 2.48 11.31 2.45
C SER A 68 1.40 12.13 1.75
N VAL A 69 0.38 12.56 2.50
CA VAL A 69 -0.68 13.44 2.02
C VAL A 69 -0.84 14.63 2.96
N TRP A 70 -1.30 15.76 2.42
CA TRP A 70 -1.73 16.90 3.21
C TRP A 70 -3.22 16.80 3.52
N LEU A 71 -3.54 16.80 4.80
CA LEU A 71 -4.90 16.97 5.30
C LEU A 71 -5.12 18.44 5.62
N SER A 72 -6.27 18.97 5.23
CA SER A 72 -6.70 20.34 5.53
C SER A 72 -8.08 20.32 6.14
N ASP A 73 -8.25 20.95 7.30
CA ASP A 73 -9.54 21.25 7.91
C ASP A 73 -10.02 22.69 7.57
N GLY A 74 -9.41 23.30 6.56
CA GLY A 74 -9.64 24.70 6.17
C GLY A 74 -8.74 25.71 6.89
N SER A 75 -8.22 25.38 8.08
CA SER A 75 -7.41 26.31 8.89
C SER A 75 -5.99 25.79 9.13
N ASN A 76 -5.86 24.49 9.39
CA ASN A 76 -4.60 23.84 9.71
C ASN A 76 -4.29 22.78 8.66
N ARG A 77 -3.04 22.77 8.19
CA ARG A 77 -2.52 21.72 7.32
C ARG A 77 -1.67 20.77 8.13
N LYS A 78 -2.01 19.49 8.11
CA LYS A 78 -1.23 18.42 8.75
C LYS A 78 -0.81 17.40 7.72
N GLN A 79 0.43 16.92 7.81
CA GLN A 79 0.87 15.84 6.95
C GLN A 79 0.54 14.50 7.59
N GLU A 80 0.03 13.58 6.78
CA GLU A 80 -0.21 12.20 7.16
C GLU A 80 0.63 11.28 6.28
N LYS A 81 1.38 10.36 6.88
CA LYS A 81 1.97 9.22 6.19
C LYS A 81 0.97 8.07 6.15
N ARG A 82 0.80 7.50 4.97
CA ARG A 82 0.04 6.27 4.72
C ARG A 82 1.01 5.17 4.30
N SER A 83 1.03 4.08 5.05
CA SER A 83 1.84 2.89 4.74
C SER A 83 0.91 1.72 4.43
N LEU A 84 1.14 1.06 3.30
CA LEU A 84 0.39 -0.13 2.87
C LEU A 84 1.35 -1.30 2.79
N LYS A 85 1.08 -2.36 3.55
CA LYS A 85 1.82 -3.63 3.51
C LYS A 85 0.97 -4.70 2.89
N PHE A 86 1.50 -5.37 1.88
CA PHE A 86 0.77 -6.33 1.07
C PHE A 86 1.27 -7.74 1.35
N THR A 87 0.33 -8.63 1.63
CA THR A 87 0.55 -10.06 1.71
C THR A 87 -0.08 -10.71 0.48
N LEU A 88 0.72 -11.45 -0.28
CA LEU A 88 0.27 -12.23 -1.43
C LEU A 88 -0.25 -13.59 -0.95
N ARG A 89 -1.07 -14.25 -1.78
CA ARG A 89 -1.41 -15.66 -1.55
C ARG A 89 -0.18 -16.55 -1.72
N ASN A 90 -0.19 -17.69 -1.03
CA ASN A 90 0.92 -18.64 -1.01
C ASN A 90 1.24 -19.25 -2.38
N ASP A 91 0.28 -19.27 -3.31
CA ASP A 91 0.43 -19.83 -4.65
C ASP A 91 0.83 -18.80 -5.72
N VAL A 92 1.10 -17.55 -5.30
CA VAL A 92 1.51 -16.47 -6.21
C VAL A 92 3.02 -16.36 -6.23
N GLU A 93 3.60 -16.41 -7.43
CA GLU A 93 5.02 -16.14 -7.62
C GLU A 93 5.34 -14.68 -7.26
N LEU A 94 6.40 -14.45 -6.49
CA LEU A 94 6.73 -13.13 -5.92
C LEU A 94 6.90 -12.03 -6.99
N GLN A 95 7.56 -12.31 -8.12
CA GLN A 95 7.79 -11.29 -9.15
C GLN A 95 6.48 -10.88 -9.83
N HIS A 96 5.64 -11.86 -10.18
CA HIS A 96 4.30 -11.58 -10.67
C HIS A 96 3.48 -10.79 -9.64
N GLY A 97 3.48 -11.22 -8.38
CA GLY A 97 2.76 -10.54 -7.31
C GLY A 97 3.22 -9.10 -7.08
N ARG A 98 4.51 -8.79 -7.24
CA ARG A 98 5.02 -7.41 -7.20
C ARG A 98 4.42 -6.55 -8.31
N SER A 99 4.36 -7.05 -9.55
CA SER A 99 3.72 -6.34 -10.66
C SER A 99 2.22 -6.10 -10.42
N VAL A 100 1.53 -7.08 -9.82
CA VAL A 100 0.12 -6.96 -9.41
C VAL A 100 -0.05 -5.85 -8.37
N VAL A 101 0.76 -5.83 -7.30
CA VAL A 101 0.72 -4.79 -6.27
C VAL A 101 1.02 -3.40 -6.85
N HIS A 102 1.97 -3.30 -7.78
CA HIS A 102 2.30 -2.05 -8.43
C HIS A 102 1.12 -1.50 -9.27
N THR A 103 0.41 -2.40 -9.95
CA THR A 103 -0.80 -2.06 -10.73
C THR A 103 -1.94 -1.64 -9.82
N PHE A 104 -2.17 -2.38 -8.72
CA PHE A 104 -3.12 -2.02 -7.67
C PHE A 104 -2.85 -0.61 -7.15
N PHE A 105 -1.60 -0.32 -6.80
CA PHE A 105 -1.24 1.00 -6.26
C PHE A 105 -1.43 2.11 -7.29
N LYS A 106 -1.02 1.90 -8.54
CA LYS A 106 -1.24 2.84 -9.64
C LYS A 106 -2.73 3.17 -9.82
N GLN A 107 -3.59 2.14 -9.79
CA GLN A 107 -5.04 2.34 -9.88
C GLN A 107 -5.61 3.05 -8.65
N LEU A 108 -5.15 2.71 -7.44
CA LEU A 108 -5.55 3.37 -6.20
C LEU A 108 -5.25 4.88 -6.24
N MET A 109 -4.10 5.27 -6.79
CA MET A 109 -3.65 6.66 -6.91
C MET A 109 -4.34 7.43 -8.04
N SER A 110 -4.79 6.77 -9.10
CA SER A 110 -5.43 7.41 -10.26
C SER A 110 -6.75 8.09 -9.86
N GLY A 111 -6.81 9.42 -9.86
CA GLY A 111 -7.96 10.15 -9.32
C GLY A 111 -8.05 9.96 -7.81
N PHE A 112 -7.04 10.48 -7.10
CA PHE A 112 -6.83 10.20 -5.67
C PHE A 112 -8.08 10.54 -4.82
N PRO A 113 -8.53 9.63 -3.93
CA PRO A 113 -9.70 9.85 -3.09
C PRO A 113 -9.56 11.06 -2.16
N LYS A 114 -10.62 11.86 -2.06
CA LYS A 114 -10.63 13.12 -1.28
C LYS A 114 -10.68 12.92 0.23
N ASP A 115 -11.14 11.77 0.69
CA ASP A 115 -11.38 11.46 2.09
C ASP A 115 -11.05 9.99 2.41
N TYR A 116 -10.96 9.66 3.70
CA TYR A 116 -10.63 8.31 4.16
C TYR A 116 -11.67 7.26 3.76
N VAL A 117 -12.96 7.60 3.76
CA VAL A 117 -14.03 6.64 3.43
C VAL A 117 -13.88 6.24 1.97
N SER A 118 -13.75 7.21 1.09
CA SER A 118 -13.51 7.01 -0.34
C SER A 118 -12.22 6.23 -0.60
N PHE A 119 -11.14 6.51 0.16
CA PHE A 119 -9.88 5.77 0.06
C PHE A 119 -10.03 4.30 0.46
N MET A 120 -10.60 4.05 1.64
CA MET A 120 -10.81 2.70 2.17
C MET A 120 -11.78 1.89 1.30
N MET A 121 -12.86 2.52 0.85
CA MET A 121 -13.83 1.88 -0.05
C MET A 121 -13.19 1.48 -1.38
N ARG A 122 -12.27 2.28 -1.91
CA ARG A 122 -11.56 1.95 -3.15
C ARG A 122 -10.65 0.74 -2.98
N ILE A 123 -9.97 0.61 -1.84
CA ILE A 123 -9.16 -0.59 -1.54
C ILE A 123 -10.06 -1.82 -1.41
N LEU A 124 -11.15 -1.71 -0.63
CA LEU A 124 -12.11 -2.79 -0.46
C LEU A 124 -12.67 -3.27 -1.80
N LYS A 125 -13.01 -2.32 -2.69
CA LYS A 125 -13.57 -2.62 -4.01
C LYS A 125 -12.57 -3.25 -4.96
N GLN A 126 -11.34 -2.75 -5.00
CA GLN A 126 -10.27 -3.38 -5.77
C GLN A 126 -10.03 -4.80 -5.28
N MET A 127 -9.98 -5.05 -3.96
CA MET A 127 -9.85 -6.42 -3.44
C MET A 127 -11.10 -7.29 -3.68
N GLN A 128 -12.28 -6.69 -3.74
CA GLN A 128 -13.52 -7.44 -3.97
C GLN A 128 -13.66 -7.92 -5.41
N HIS A 129 -13.24 -7.11 -6.37
CA HIS A 129 -13.52 -7.33 -7.79
C HIS A 129 -12.28 -7.74 -8.60
N GLU A 130 -11.09 -7.37 -8.14
CA GLU A 130 -9.81 -7.55 -8.86
C GLU A 130 -8.71 -8.02 -7.88
N PHE A 131 -7.49 -8.18 -8.40
CA PHE A 131 -6.27 -8.43 -7.60
C PHE A 131 -6.40 -9.61 -6.63
N ALA A 132 -6.93 -10.74 -7.12
CA ALA A 132 -7.19 -11.94 -6.32
C ALA A 132 -5.92 -12.56 -5.72
N GLU A 133 -4.75 -12.21 -6.27
CA GLU A 133 -3.40 -12.58 -5.83
C GLU A 133 -3.04 -11.92 -4.49
N ILE A 134 -3.58 -10.74 -4.20
CA ILE A 134 -3.36 -10.03 -2.94
C ILE A 134 -4.25 -10.67 -1.88
N GLN A 135 -3.69 -11.34 -0.89
CA GLN A 135 -4.47 -11.94 0.19
C GLN A 135 -4.91 -10.90 1.24
N ARG A 136 -4.03 -9.93 1.52
CA ARG A 136 -4.20 -8.98 2.63
C ARG A 136 -3.45 -7.67 2.40
N VAL A 137 -4.02 -6.58 2.92
CA VAL A 137 -3.46 -5.23 2.92
C VAL A 137 -3.58 -4.66 4.33
N ASP A 138 -2.44 -4.35 4.95
CA ASP A 138 -2.38 -3.63 6.21
C ASP A 138 -2.12 -2.16 5.93
N ILE A 139 -2.96 -1.30 6.48
CA ILE A 139 -2.91 0.13 6.23
C ILE A 139 -2.67 0.85 7.55
N GLU A 140 -1.57 1.57 7.62
CA GLU A 140 -1.23 2.47 8.73
C GLU A 140 -1.39 3.91 8.27
N PHE A 141 -2.18 4.68 9.02
CA PHE A 141 -2.36 6.11 8.87
C PHE A 141 -1.71 6.79 10.07
N LYS A 142 -0.68 7.60 9.86
CA LYS A 142 0.06 8.29 10.93
C LYS A 142 0.21 9.76 10.61
N LEU A 143 -0.35 10.64 11.46
CA LEU A 143 -0.04 12.06 11.43
C LEU A 143 1.42 12.27 11.82
N LEU A 144 2.13 13.07 11.03
CA LEU A 144 3.53 13.35 11.22
C LEU A 144 3.70 14.57 12.13
N SER A 145 4.68 14.48 13.04
CA SER A 145 5.20 15.65 13.74
C SER A 145 5.92 16.59 12.77
N GLU A 146 6.18 17.83 13.17
CA GLU A 146 6.88 18.81 12.32
C GLU A 146 8.27 18.34 11.87
N GLU A 147 8.96 17.58 12.73
CA GLU A 147 10.29 17.00 12.44
C GLU A 147 10.25 15.84 11.44
N GLU A 148 9.11 15.13 11.36
CA GLU A 148 8.91 14.00 10.45
C GLU A 148 8.34 14.44 9.09
N GLN A 149 7.97 15.71 8.93
CA GLN A 149 7.36 16.21 7.71
C GLN A 149 8.34 16.19 6.54
N VAL A 150 7.87 15.67 5.41
CA VAL A 150 8.62 15.61 4.17
C VAL A 150 8.07 16.65 3.20
N ALA A 151 8.94 17.34 2.46
CA ALA A 151 8.48 18.19 1.37
C ALA A 151 7.77 17.33 0.32
N ILE A 152 6.47 17.57 0.09
CA ILE A 152 5.74 16.98 -1.03
C ILE A 152 5.91 17.94 -2.21
N PRO A 153 6.60 17.53 -3.30
CA PRO A 153 6.74 18.38 -4.47
C PRO A 153 5.36 18.70 -5.06
N ASP A 154 5.22 19.89 -5.66
CA ASP A 154 3.95 20.33 -6.22
C ASP A 154 3.56 19.42 -7.40
N ALA A 155 2.29 19.01 -7.47
CA ALA A 155 1.79 18.21 -8.60
C ALA A 155 1.94 18.95 -9.94
N ALA A 156 1.94 20.30 -9.93
CA ALA A 156 2.21 21.12 -11.11
C ALA A 156 3.69 21.05 -11.56
N GLN A 157 4.61 20.67 -10.68
CA GLN A 157 6.00 20.38 -11.04
C GLN A 157 6.16 18.98 -11.66
N TYR A 158 5.09 18.17 -11.62
CA TYR A 158 4.98 16.83 -12.19
C TYR A 158 4.07 16.79 -13.43
N ASP A 159 3.98 17.88 -14.20
CA ASP A 159 3.75 17.77 -15.66
C ASP A 159 5.02 17.19 -16.32
N SER A 160 5.45 16.04 -15.80
CA SER A 160 6.36 15.16 -16.50
C SER A 160 5.48 14.53 -17.56
N GLY A 161 5.47 15.14 -18.74
CA GLY A 161 5.48 14.37 -19.97
C GLY A 161 6.67 13.42 -19.87
N SER A 162 6.47 12.32 -19.14
CA SER A 162 7.45 11.27 -18.92
C SER A 162 7.64 10.61 -20.28
N GLU A 163 8.47 11.25 -21.10
CA GLU A 163 9.45 10.50 -21.85
C GLU A 163 10.10 9.61 -20.81
N VAL A 164 9.87 8.32 -20.98
CA VAL A 164 10.53 7.27 -20.23
C VAL A 164 11.99 7.48 -20.55
N GLU A 165 12.71 8.22 -19.71
CA GLU A 165 14.14 8.40 -19.90
C GLU A 165 14.74 7.00 -19.75
N GLU A 166 15.17 6.42 -20.87
CA GLU A 166 15.76 5.10 -20.88
C GLU A 166 16.92 5.11 -19.89
N VAL A 167 16.82 4.29 -18.85
CA VAL A 167 17.88 4.15 -17.86
C VAL A 167 19.08 3.57 -18.58
N THR A 168 19.96 4.45 -19.04
CA THR A 168 21.22 4.07 -19.69
C THR A 168 22.20 3.51 -18.66
N VAL A 169 23.17 2.74 -19.13
CA VAL A 169 24.25 2.20 -18.30
C VAL A 169 24.97 3.32 -17.51
N GLY A 170 25.07 4.52 -18.08
CA GLY A 170 25.66 5.69 -17.42
C GLY A 170 24.94 6.10 -16.13
N HIS A 171 23.60 6.10 -16.13
CA HIS A 171 22.81 6.45 -14.93
C HIS A 171 23.00 5.45 -13.79
N ILE A 172 23.13 4.15 -14.11
CA ILE A 172 23.38 3.11 -13.11
C ILE A 172 24.80 3.26 -12.55
N GLN A 173 25.76 3.57 -13.41
CA GLN A 173 27.16 3.72 -13.03
C GLN A 173 27.39 4.92 -12.10
N GLU A 174 26.76 6.06 -12.40
CA GLU A 174 26.81 7.27 -11.58
C GLU A 174 26.18 7.04 -10.18
N LEU A 175 25.06 6.31 -10.12
CA LEU A 175 24.44 5.87 -8.86
C LEU A 175 25.36 4.97 -8.02
N LEU A 176 26.06 4.03 -8.67
CA LEU A 176 26.98 3.12 -8.00
C LEU A 176 28.23 3.85 -7.47
N GLU A 177 28.77 4.79 -8.24
CA GLU A 177 29.92 5.61 -7.83
C GLU A 177 29.56 6.55 -6.66
N HIS A 178 28.34 7.08 -6.62
CA HIS A 178 27.84 7.86 -5.49
C HIS A 178 27.56 7.02 -4.24
N ALA A 179 27.00 5.82 -4.41
CA ALA A 179 26.67 4.93 -3.28
C ALA A 179 27.91 4.28 -2.67
N PHE A 180 28.96 4.07 -3.49
CA PHE A 180 30.23 3.49 -3.07
C PHE A 180 31.39 4.34 -3.60
N PRO A 181 31.70 5.48 -2.97
CA PRO A 181 32.75 6.40 -3.43
C PRO A 181 34.16 5.79 -3.42
N ASN A 182 34.33 4.58 -2.85
CA ASN A 182 35.56 3.79 -2.88
C ASN A 182 35.31 2.35 -3.40
N GLY A 183 34.27 2.13 -4.21
CA GLY A 183 33.99 0.85 -4.83
C GLY A 183 35.15 0.41 -5.72
N LEU A 184 35.70 -0.78 -5.47
CA LEU A 184 36.82 -1.36 -6.22
C LEU A 184 36.61 -1.18 -7.72
N SER A 185 37.51 -0.44 -8.37
CA SER A 185 37.40 -0.22 -9.81
C SER A 185 37.65 -1.54 -10.56
N VAL A 186 37.07 -1.68 -11.76
CA VAL A 186 37.24 -2.87 -12.63
C VAL A 186 38.71 -3.30 -12.81
N PRO A 187 39.69 -2.38 -12.91
CA PRO A 187 41.12 -2.74 -12.91
C PRO A 187 41.58 -3.48 -11.64
N VAL A 188 41.08 -3.09 -10.46
CA VAL A 188 41.43 -3.73 -9.18
C VAL A 188 40.82 -5.12 -9.05
N MET A 189 39.65 -5.36 -9.67
CA MET A 189 39.07 -6.70 -9.74
C MET A 189 39.82 -7.62 -10.71
N ALA A 190 40.45 -7.07 -11.76
CA ALA A 190 41.20 -7.83 -12.75
C ALA A 190 42.59 -8.28 -12.24
N GLU A 191 43.18 -7.58 -11.27
CA GLU A 191 44.44 -7.98 -10.61
C GLU A 191 44.25 -9.10 -9.57
N ALA A 192 43.00 -9.44 -9.21
CA ALA A 192 42.67 -10.50 -8.24
C ALA A 192 42.28 -11.85 -8.89
N LEU A 193 42.42 -11.97 -10.22
CA LEU A 193 42.27 -13.20 -11.02
C LEU A 193 43.62 -13.61 -11.62
#